data_AF-A0A926YAR0-F1
#
_entry.id   AF-A0A926YAR0-F1
#
_cell.length_a   1.000
_cell.length_b   1.000
_cell.length_c   1.000
_cell.angle_alpha   90.00
_cell.angle_beta   90.00
_cell.angle_gamma   90.00
#
_symmetry.space_group_name_H-M   'P 1'
#
loop_
_entity.id
_entity.type
_entity.pdbx_description
1 polymer ?
#
loop_
_entity_poly.entity_id
_entity_poly.type
_entity_poly.pdbx_seq_one_letter_code
_entity_poly.pdbx_strand_id
1 'polypeptide(L)'
;MAVLAVALTVATPALKEVGNFGMLRPQPVFAQQATAVQAGAQVYQRLPDFPLENDYVNQETGKVDPDNTLVSRLIRYHIYVKGRPPNYRLDWKLTLADYLGANELIDETVYPGRDVLRENPMEKDRAVISRLDRTQRDALIQALVTIFNPNYENIAEPEPAPNPAPDIPQTPNRKPLPQAGDADLLKHQK
;
A
#
# COMPACT_ATOMS: atom_id res chain seq x y z
N MET A 1 17.66 -82.64 -18.39
CA MET A 1 17.33 -82.40 -16.97
C MET A 1 16.84 -80.97 -16.84
N ALA A 2 15.52 -80.80 -16.80
CA ALA A 2 14.86 -79.51 -16.66
C ALA A 2 14.75 -79.16 -15.18
N VAL A 3 15.02 -77.91 -14.81
CA VAL A 3 14.65 -77.37 -13.50
C VAL A 3 13.82 -76.11 -13.73
N LEU A 4 12.57 -76.23 -13.29
CA LEU A 4 11.48 -75.28 -13.33
C LEU A 4 11.76 -74.18 -12.29
N ALA A 5 11.83 -72.91 -12.70
CA ALA A 5 11.84 -71.78 -11.77
C ALA A 5 10.43 -71.19 -11.68
N VAL A 6 9.84 -71.27 -10.49
CA VAL A 6 8.53 -70.74 -10.14
C VAL A 6 8.60 -69.21 -10.06
N ALA A 7 7.79 -68.53 -10.87
CA ALA A 7 7.60 -67.09 -10.79
C ALA A 7 6.59 -66.75 -9.68
N LEU A 8 7.04 -65.99 -8.68
CA LEU A 8 6.19 -65.44 -7.63
C LEU A 8 5.72 -64.03 -8.07
N THR A 9 4.46 -63.91 -8.49
CA THR A 9 3.82 -62.63 -8.81
C THR A 9 3.37 -61.94 -7.52
N VAL A 10 4.00 -60.83 -7.16
CA VAL A 10 3.49 -59.90 -6.16
C VAL A 10 2.58 -58.88 -6.84
N ALA A 11 1.29 -58.94 -6.53
CA ALA A 11 0.30 -57.96 -6.94
C ALA A 11 0.47 -56.67 -6.12
N THR A 12 0.86 -55.58 -6.76
CA THR A 12 0.79 -54.22 -6.19
C THR A 12 -0.66 -53.73 -6.23
N PRO A 13 -1.29 -53.34 -5.10
CA PRO A 13 -2.58 -52.65 -5.15
C PRO A 13 -2.38 -51.21 -5.63
N ALA A 14 -3.24 -50.79 -6.56
CA ALA A 14 -3.29 -49.44 -7.10
C ALA A 14 -3.62 -48.40 -6.00
N LEU A 15 -2.68 -47.48 -5.80
CA LEU A 15 -2.86 -46.14 -5.22
C LEU A 15 -4.02 -45.40 -5.88
N LYS A 16 -5.26 -45.47 -5.36
CA LYS A 16 -6.35 -44.55 -5.74
C LYS A 16 -5.91 -43.12 -5.42
N GLU A 17 -5.72 -42.32 -6.46
CA GLU A 17 -5.59 -40.86 -6.33
C GLU A 17 -6.83 -40.30 -5.64
N VAL A 18 -6.61 -39.72 -4.46
CA VAL A 18 -7.57 -38.88 -3.76
C VAL A 18 -6.87 -37.58 -3.45
N GLY A 19 -7.35 -36.49 -4.05
CA GLY A 19 -7.02 -35.13 -3.61
C GLY A 19 -6.55 -34.22 -4.72
N ASN A 20 -7.49 -33.74 -5.54
CA ASN A 20 -7.28 -32.54 -6.36
C ASN A 20 -7.27 -31.31 -5.43
N PHE A 21 -6.19 -31.12 -4.68
CA PHE A 21 -5.89 -29.87 -3.98
C PHE A 21 -5.31 -28.90 -4.99
N GLY A 22 -6.10 -27.90 -5.38
CA GLY A 22 -5.65 -26.79 -6.20
C GLY A 22 -4.40 -26.16 -5.59
N MET A 23 -3.25 -26.33 -6.24
CA MET A 23 -1.99 -25.72 -5.85
C MET A 23 -2.13 -24.19 -5.87
N LEU A 24 -2.07 -23.57 -4.69
CA LEU A 24 -1.65 -22.18 -4.57
C LEU A 24 -0.17 -22.13 -4.98
N ARG A 25 0.10 -21.86 -6.27
CA ARG A 25 1.46 -21.64 -6.76
C ARG A 25 1.96 -20.30 -6.20
N PRO A 26 2.99 -20.25 -5.33
CA PRO A 26 3.60 -18.98 -4.96
C PRO A 26 4.13 -18.32 -6.24
N GLN A 27 3.63 -17.13 -6.57
CA GLN A 27 4.17 -16.38 -7.69
C GLN A 27 5.64 -16.05 -7.39
N PRO A 28 6.57 -16.27 -8.34
CA PRO A 28 7.99 -16.03 -8.10
C PRO A 28 8.22 -14.55 -7.75
N VAL A 29 9.10 -14.29 -6.78
CA VAL A 29 9.49 -12.94 -6.33
C VAL A 29 9.86 -12.03 -7.51
N PHE A 30 10.44 -12.58 -8.58
CA PHE A 30 10.75 -11.85 -9.81
C PHE A 30 9.53 -11.24 -10.51
N ALA A 31 8.39 -11.94 -10.56
CA ALA A 31 7.16 -11.43 -11.20
C ALA A 31 6.55 -10.28 -10.38
N GLN A 32 6.62 -10.39 -9.05
CA GLN A 32 6.20 -9.34 -8.12
C GLN A 32 7.07 -8.08 -8.26
N GLN A 33 8.39 -8.28 -8.39
CA GLN A 33 9.35 -7.21 -8.60
C GLN A 33 9.10 -6.49 -9.93
N ALA A 34 8.95 -7.22 -11.03
CA ALA A 34 8.70 -6.65 -12.36
C ALA A 34 7.41 -5.82 -12.41
N THR A 35 6.33 -6.33 -11.79
CA THR A 35 5.03 -5.62 -11.74
C THR A 35 5.16 -4.29 -11.01
N ALA A 36 5.79 -4.27 -9.83
CA ALA A 36 5.96 -3.05 -9.05
C ALA A 36 6.90 -2.04 -9.72
N VAL A 37 7.96 -2.49 -10.41
CA VAL A 37 8.87 -1.62 -11.16
C VAL A 37 8.14 -0.97 -12.33
N GLN A 38 7.39 -1.75 -13.11
CA GLN A 38 6.63 -1.23 -14.26
C GLN A 38 5.54 -0.24 -13.83
N ALA A 39 4.77 -0.56 -12.79
CA ALA A 39 3.77 0.35 -12.24
C ALA A 39 4.40 1.61 -11.65
N GLY A 40 5.54 1.48 -10.94
CA GLY A 40 6.29 2.61 -10.42
C GLY A 40 6.77 3.55 -11.53
N ALA A 41 7.30 3.02 -12.63
CA ALA A 41 7.70 3.83 -13.79
C ALA A 41 6.53 4.65 -14.37
N GLN A 42 5.32 4.06 -14.43
CA GLN A 42 4.12 4.79 -14.86
C GLN A 42 3.71 5.91 -13.89
N VAL A 43 3.94 5.73 -12.58
CA VAL A 43 3.72 6.81 -11.61
C VAL A 43 4.68 7.98 -11.89
N TYR A 44 5.98 7.71 -12.08
CA TYR A 44 6.95 8.78 -12.37
C TYR A 44 6.72 9.46 -13.73
N GLN A 45 6.12 8.78 -14.71
CA GLN A 45 5.67 9.43 -15.95
C GLN A 45 4.57 10.47 -15.69
N ARG A 46 3.70 10.22 -14.70
CA ARG A 46 2.61 11.14 -14.32
C ARG A 46 3.06 12.21 -13.33
N LEU A 47 4.04 11.88 -12.49
CA LEU A 47 4.59 12.73 -11.43
C LEU A 47 6.12 12.81 -11.58
N PRO A 48 6.63 13.55 -12.59
CA PRO A 48 8.06 13.56 -12.93
C PRO A 48 8.94 14.15 -11.82
N ASP A 49 8.39 15.03 -10.99
CA ASP A 49 9.11 15.66 -9.88
C ASP A 49 9.01 14.85 -8.56
N PHE A 50 8.37 13.67 -8.58
CA PHE A 50 8.23 12.84 -7.39
C PHE A 50 9.58 12.20 -7.00
N PRO A 51 9.97 12.18 -5.71
CA PRO A 51 11.27 11.65 -5.28
C PRO A 51 11.49 10.18 -5.66
N LEU A 52 12.61 9.87 -6.32
CA LEU A 52 12.92 8.52 -6.79
C LEU A 52 13.42 7.58 -5.68
N GLU A 53 14.27 8.07 -4.78
CA GLU A 53 14.94 7.28 -3.73
C GLU A 53 15.49 5.93 -4.21
N ASN A 54 16.35 5.95 -5.24
CA ASN A 54 16.90 4.76 -5.90
C ASN A 54 18.43 4.67 -5.92
N ASP A 55 19.11 5.41 -5.03
CA ASP A 55 20.58 5.39 -4.89
C ASP A 55 21.10 4.21 -4.05
N TYR A 56 20.23 3.25 -3.72
CA TYR A 56 20.56 2.13 -2.85
C TYR A 56 21.45 1.10 -3.55
N VAL A 57 22.44 0.60 -2.81
CA VAL A 57 23.35 -0.43 -3.30
C VAL A 57 22.73 -1.81 -3.07
N ASN A 58 22.59 -2.58 -4.15
CA ASN A 58 22.21 -3.98 -4.11
C ASN A 58 23.31 -4.80 -3.40
N GLN A 59 22.91 -5.66 -2.47
CA GLN A 59 23.87 -6.40 -1.66
C GLN A 59 24.60 -7.50 -2.44
N GLU A 60 23.93 -8.13 -3.42
CA GLU A 60 24.50 -9.19 -4.25
C GLU A 60 25.45 -8.63 -5.30
N THR A 61 25.02 -7.61 -6.06
CA THR A 61 25.81 -7.07 -7.17
C THR A 61 26.82 -6.02 -6.73
N GLY A 62 26.63 -5.42 -5.55
CA GLY A 62 27.43 -4.31 -5.05
C GLY A 62 27.30 -3.00 -5.84
N LYS A 63 26.31 -2.91 -6.73
CA LYS A 63 26.03 -1.73 -7.56
C LYS A 63 24.73 -1.05 -7.13
N VAL A 64 24.56 0.21 -7.50
CA VAL A 64 23.28 0.93 -7.34
C VAL A 64 22.19 0.18 -8.12
N ASP A 65 21.01 0.07 -7.51
CA ASP A 65 19.84 -0.62 -8.05
C ASP A 65 18.77 0.39 -8.48
N PRO A 66 18.79 0.86 -9.75
CA PRO A 66 17.94 1.96 -10.19
C PRO A 66 16.44 1.61 -10.21
N ASP A 67 16.10 0.33 -10.25
CA ASP A 67 14.71 -0.15 -10.29
C ASP A 67 14.07 -0.21 -8.90
N ASN A 68 14.88 -0.20 -7.83
CA ASN A 68 14.42 -0.09 -6.46
C ASN A 68 14.20 1.38 -6.10
N THR A 69 13.08 1.93 -6.57
CA THR A 69 12.60 3.29 -6.29
C THR A 69 11.64 3.32 -5.09
N LEU A 70 11.37 4.51 -4.55
CA LEU A 70 10.37 4.75 -3.49
C LEU A 70 9.02 4.14 -3.87
N VAL A 71 8.50 4.50 -5.05
CA VAL A 71 7.18 4.02 -5.50
C VAL A 71 7.17 2.51 -5.72
N SER A 72 8.22 1.90 -6.26
CA SER A 72 8.24 0.44 -6.45
C SER A 72 8.25 -0.29 -5.10
N ARG A 73 8.94 0.24 -4.08
CA ARG A 73 8.86 -0.27 -2.69
C ARG A 73 7.49 -0.05 -2.06
N LEU A 74 6.88 1.13 -2.23
CA LEU A 74 5.54 1.45 -1.72
C LEU A 74 4.48 0.50 -2.28
N ILE A 75 4.52 0.23 -3.59
CA ILE A 75 3.62 -0.72 -4.25
C ILE A 75 3.83 -2.13 -3.72
N ARG A 76 5.09 -2.58 -3.56
CA ARG A 76 5.39 -3.90 -2.99
C ARG A 76 4.87 -4.02 -1.55
N TYR A 77 5.06 -2.97 -0.75
CA TYR A 77 4.56 -2.92 0.62
C TYR A 77 3.03 -3.06 0.65
N HIS A 78 2.33 -2.27 -0.17
CA HIS A 78 0.88 -2.32 -0.27
C HIS A 78 0.35 -3.71 -0.64
N ILE A 79 0.87 -4.27 -1.75
CA ILE A 79 0.32 -5.50 -2.33
C ILE A 79 0.79 -6.74 -1.57
N TYR A 80 2.08 -6.83 -1.24
CA TYR A 80 2.67 -8.09 -0.78
C TYR A 80 2.92 -8.14 0.73
N VAL A 81 3.22 -7.00 1.37
CA VAL A 81 3.40 -6.95 2.83
C VAL A 81 2.06 -6.77 3.53
N LYS A 82 1.21 -5.86 3.03
CA LYS A 82 -0.11 -5.58 3.63
C LYS A 82 -1.26 -6.37 3.02
N GLY A 83 -1.08 -6.95 1.83
CA GLY A 83 -2.16 -7.68 1.15
C GLY A 83 -3.32 -6.79 0.73
N ARG A 84 -3.08 -5.48 0.55
CA ARG A 84 -4.13 -4.52 0.23
C ARG A 84 -4.44 -4.55 -1.28
N PRO A 85 -5.72 -4.49 -1.66
CA PRO A 85 -6.15 -4.46 -3.06
C PRO A 85 -5.80 -3.11 -3.72
N PRO A 86 -5.01 -3.09 -4.82
CA PRO A 86 -4.49 -1.85 -5.39
C PRO A 86 -5.51 -1.04 -6.21
N ASN A 87 -6.70 -1.59 -6.46
CA ASN A 87 -7.75 -0.96 -7.26
C ASN A 87 -8.64 0.01 -6.45
N TYR A 88 -8.42 0.14 -5.14
CA TYR A 88 -9.22 1.00 -4.26
C TYR A 88 -8.42 2.15 -3.68
N ARG A 89 -8.96 3.36 -3.79
CA ARG A 89 -8.34 4.58 -3.26
C ARG A 89 -8.17 4.55 -1.74
N LEU A 90 -9.10 3.96 -1.01
CA LEU A 90 -9.04 3.88 0.46
C LEU A 90 -7.81 3.11 0.93
N ASP A 91 -7.50 1.99 0.31
CA ASP A 91 -6.36 1.14 0.66
C ASP A 91 -5.02 1.85 0.46
N TRP A 92 -4.90 2.68 -0.57
CA TRP A 92 -3.74 3.55 -0.76
C TRP A 92 -3.64 4.62 0.32
N LYS A 93 -4.75 5.19 0.77
CA LYS A 93 -4.77 6.13 1.91
C LYS A 93 -4.31 5.47 3.20
N LEU A 94 -4.79 4.24 3.48
CA LEU A 94 -4.35 3.48 4.64
C LEU A 94 -2.85 3.18 4.57
N THR A 95 -2.34 2.86 3.38
CA THR A 95 -0.90 2.67 3.15
C THR A 95 -0.12 3.95 3.47
N LEU A 96 -0.53 5.12 2.97
CA LEU A 96 0.15 6.37 3.34
C LEU A 96 0.03 6.66 4.85
N ALA A 97 -1.09 6.32 5.48
CA ALA A 97 -1.24 6.45 6.93
C ALA A 97 -0.26 5.56 7.70
N ASP A 98 0.08 4.37 7.20
CA ASP A 98 1.14 3.50 7.77
C ASP A 98 2.50 4.23 7.76
N TYR A 99 2.89 4.85 6.63
CA TYR A 99 4.15 5.59 6.50
C TYR A 99 4.19 6.82 7.42
N LEU A 100 3.05 7.47 7.61
CA LEU A 100 2.89 8.63 8.49
C LEU A 100 2.76 8.25 9.97
N GLY A 101 2.73 6.96 10.31
CA GLY A 101 2.57 6.48 11.69
C GLY A 101 1.17 6.72 12.27
N ALA A 102 0.16 6.86 11.40
CA ALA A 102 -1.22 7.18 11.76
C ALA A 102 -2.20 5.99 11.62
N ASN A 103 -1.73 4.82 11.17
CA ASN A 103 -2.53 3.59 11.07
C ASN A 103 -1.80 2.39 11.67
N GLU A 104 -0.92 1.72 10.93
CA GLU A 104 -0.16 0.58 11.43
C GLU A 104 1.34 0.89 11.49
N LEU A 105 2.04 0.25 12.44
CA LEU A 105 3.50 0.30 12.49
C LEU A 105 4.08 -0.52 11.33
N ILE A 106 5.08 0.04 10.66
CA ILE A 106 5.82 -0.66 9.62
C ILE A 106 6.86 -1.55 10.29
N ASP A 107 6.78 -2.86 10.05
CA ASP A 107 7.78 -3.82 10.51
C ASP A 107 9.00 -3.79 9.57
N GLU A 108 10.11 -3.34 10.13
CA GLU A 108 11.39 -3.21 9.44
C GLU A 108 11.88 -4.55 8.86
N THR A 109 11.55 -5.67 9.50
CA THR A 109 12.05 -7.01 9.14
C THR A 109 11.46 -7.55 7.85
N VAL A 110 10.34 -6.99 7.39
CA VAL A 110 9.65 -7.40 6.16
C VAL A 110 9.53 -6.24 5.15
N TYR A 111 10.20 -5.12 5.41
CA TYR A 111 10.10 -3.94 4.55
C TYR A 111 10.72 -4.21 3.17
N PRO A 112 10.06 -3.79 2.06
CA PRO A 112 10.59 -4.01 0.72
C PRO A 112 11.97 -3.35 0.54
N GLY A 113 12.94 -4.13 0.07
CA GLY A 113 14.32 -3.68 -0.07
C GLY A 113 15.26 -4.26 0.97
N ARG A 114 14.76 -4.67 2.16
CA ARG A 114 15.60 -5.23 3.23
C ARG A 114 16.49 -6.40 2.77
N ASP A 115 15.92 -7.35 2.03
CA ASP A 115 16.62 -8.58 1.65
C ASP A 115 17.41 -8.45 0.33
N VAL A 116 17.45 -7.28 -0.29
CA VAL A 116 18.13 -7.06 -1.58
C VAL A 116 19.09 -5.87 -1.57
N LEU A 117 18.89 -4.92 -0.67
CA LEU A 117 19.71 -3.72 -0.52
C LEU A 117 20.62 -3.88 0.71
N ARG A 118 21.79 -3.25 0.67
CA ARG A 118 22.73 -3.24 1.80
C ARG A 118 22.22 -2.49 3.02
N GLU A 119 21.35 -1.51 2.79
CA GLU A 119 20.72 -0.70 3.82
C GLU A 119 19.20 -0.80 3.67
N ASN A 120 18.49 -0.86 4.78
CA ASN A 120 17.05 -0.89 4.78
C ASN A 120 16.49 0.52 4.46
N PRO A 121 15.73 0.69 3.35
CA PRO A 121 15.24 2.00 2.93
C PRO A 121 14.10 2.59 3.79
N MET A 122 13.53 1.81 4.71
CA MET A 122 12.29 2.15 5.43
C MET A 122 12.26 3.56 6.04
N GLU A 123 13.25 3.91 6.86
CA GLU A 123 13.24 5.19 7.58
C GLU A 123 13.37 6.39 6.63
N LYS A 124 14.19 6.27 5.58
CA LYS A 124 14.33 7.30 4.56
C LYS A 124 13.03 7.48 3.77
N ASP A 125 12.39 6.38 3.39
CA ASP A 125 11.12 6.40 2.67
C ASP A 125 10.00 7.06 3.51
N ARG A 126 9.91 6.72 4.81
CA ARG A 126 8.99 7.37 5.74
C ARG A 126 9.25 8.87 5.85
N ALA A 127 10.52 9.27 5.95
CA ALA A 127 10.90 10.68 5.99
C ALA A 127 10.46 11.42 4.72
N VAL A 128 10.63 10.82 3.54
CA VAL A 128 10.19 11.41 2.26
C VAL A 128 8.67 11.56 2.22
N ILE A 129 7.91 10.50 2.53
CA ILE A 129 6.45 10.55 2.54
C ILE A 129 5.92 11.56 3.57
N SER A 130 6.58 11.69 4.72
CA SER A 130 6.20 12.65 5.77
C SER A 130 6.31 14.11 5.32
N ARG A 131 7.27 14.41 4.43
CA ARG A 131 7.50 15.76 3.88
C ARG A 131 6.50 16.15 2.80
N LEU A 132 5.81 15.18 2.21
CA LEU A 132 4.78 15.48 1.21
C LEU A 132 3.64 16.26 1.84
N ASP A 133 3.17 17.29 1.16
CA ASP A 133 1.93 17.97 1.53
C ASP A 133 0.70 17.14 1.15
N ARG A 134 -0.48 17.63 1.54
CA ARG A 134 -1.75 16.93 1.26
C ARG A 134 -2.00 16.76 -0.24
N THR A 135 -1.72 17.78 -1.04
CA THR A 135 -1.94 17.77 -2.49
C THR A 135 -1.04 16.74 -3.17
N GLN A 136 0.23 16.68 -2.78
CA GLN A 136 1.20 15.70 -3.29
C GLN A 136 0.80 14.26 -2.93
N ARG A 137 0.31 14.04 -1.70
CA ARG A 137 -0.21 12.73 -1.28
C ARG A 137 -1.44 12.32 -2.08
N ASP A 138 -2.37 13.25 -2.29
CA ASP A 138 -3.57 12.99 -3.08
C ASP A 138 -3.23 12.72 -4.56
N ALA A 139 -2.27 13.45 -5.14
CA ALA A 139 -1.77 13.21 -6.50
C ALA A 139 -1.09 11.83 -6.63
N LEU A 140 -0.27 11.42 -5.65
CA LEU A 140 0.32 10.09 -5.60
C LEU A 140 -0.75 8.99 -5.55
N ILE A 141 -1.74 9.14 -4.66
CA ILE A 141 -2.85 8.18 -4.53
C ILE A 141 -3.63 8.10 -5.84
N GLN A 142 -3.92 9.24 -6.48
CA GLN A 142 -4.64 9.29 -7.75
C GLN A 142 -3.85 8.56 -8.85
N ALA A 143 -2.56 8.81 -8.97
CA ALA A 143 -1.71 8.14 -9.94
C ALA A 143 -1.71 6.62 -9.72
N LEU A 144 -1.54 6.17 -8.47
CA LEU A 144 -1.55 4.75 -8.11
C LEU A 144 -2.89 4.08 -8.46
N VAL A 145 -4.02 4.64 -8.02
CA VAL A 145 -5.33 4.01 -8.27
C VAL A 145 -5.68 3.98 -9.75
N THR A 146 -5.36 5.02 -10.53
CA THR A 146 -5.63 5.04 -11.98
C THR A 146 -4.83 3.97 -12.74
N ILE A 147 -3.60 3.67 -12.30
CA ILE A 147 -2.78 2.61 -12.93
C ILE A 147 -3.39 1.22 -12.69
N PHE A 148 -3.87 0.94 -11.48
CA PHE A 148 -4.44 -0.36 -11.13
C PHE A 148 -5.94 -0.49 -11.41
N ASN A 149 -6.61 0.63 -11.68
CA ASN A 149 -8.00 0.70 -12.07
C ASN A 149 -8.17 1.79 -13.15
N PRO A 150 -7.96 1.46 -14.44
CA PRO A 150 -8.05 2.42 -15.54
C PRO A 150 -9.43 3.06 -15.70
N ASN A 151 -10.49 2.40 -15.20
CA ASN A 151 -11.84 2.94 -15.21
C ASN A 151 -12.13 3.86 -14.02
N TYR A 152 -11.18 4.06 -13.10
CA TYR A 152 -11.36 4.81 -11.87
C TYR A 152 -11.90 6.21 -12.12
N GLU A 153 -11.44 6.93 -13.14
CA GLU A 153 -11.94 8.28 -13.43
C GLU A 153 -13.41 8.31 -13.89
N ASN A 154 -13.92 7.20 -14.44
CA ASN A 154 -15.32 7.09 -14.84
C ASN A 154 -16.25 6.75 -13.66
N ILE A 155 -15.71 6.20 -12.57
CA ILE A 155 -16.45 5.77 -11.38
C ILE A 155 -16.16 6.62 -10.14
N ALA A 156 -15.10 7.42 -10.18
CA ALA A 156 -14.80 8.40 -9.15
C ALA A 156 -15.92 9.43 -9.18
N GLU A 157 -16.79 9.34 -8.18
CA GLU A 157 -17.78 10.38 -7.92
C GLU A 157 -17.02 11.71 -7.86
N PRO A 158 -17.49 12.76 -8.57
CA PRO A 158 -16.85 14.06 -8.52
C PRO A 158 -16.64 14.43 -7.05
N GLU A 159 -15.44 14.92 -6.73
CA GLU A 159 -15.16 15.52 -5.43
C GLU A 159 -16.40 16.34 -5.03
N PRO A 160 -16.96 16.15 -3.82
CA PRO A 160 -18.09 16.97 -3.43
C PRO A 160 -17.68 18.41 -3.67
N ALA A 161 -18.39 19.07 -4.58
CA ALA A 161 -18.19 20.48 -4.84
C ALA A 161 -18.10 21.17 -3.47
N PRO A 162 -17.25 22.19 -3.29
CA PRO A 162 -17.29 22.98 -2.06
C PRO A 162 -18.77 23.28 -1.82
N ASN A 163 -19.31 22.70 -0.76
CA ASN A 163 -20.75 22.73 -0.50
C ASN A 163 -21.12 24.21 -0.65
N PRO A 164 -22.09 24.60 -1.51
CA PRO A 164 -22.52 25.99 -1.52
C PRO A 164 -22.78 26.34 -0.06
N ALA A 165 -22.16 27.41 0.42
CA ALA A 165 -22.36 27.86 1.79
C ALA A 165 -23.86 27.77 2.06
N PRO A 166 -24.30 27.08 3.14
CA PRO A 166 -25.73 26.95 3.39
C PRO A 166 -26.33 28.34 3.33
N ASP A 167 -27.29 28.51 2.43
CA ASP A 167 -28.03 29.75 2.25
C ASP A 167 -28.65 30.05 3.61
N ILE A 168 -28.08 31.02 4.32
CA ILE A 168 -28.41 31.26 5.73
C ILE A 168 -29.87 31.73 5.72
N PRO A 169 -30.84 30.97 6.25
CA PRO A 169 -32.11 31.57 6.58
C PRO A 169 -31.80 32.56 7.70
N GLN A 170 -32.07 33.86 7.48
CA GLN A 170 -31.93 34.89 8.51
C GLN A 170 -32.61 34.38 9.80
N THR A 171 -31.81 33.97 10.77
CA THR A 171 -32.30 33.36 12.01
C THR A 171 -32.47 34.46 13.05
N PRO A 172 -33.57 34.45 13.83
CA PRO A 172 -33.79 35.44 14.87
C PRO A 172 -32.73 35.28 15.96
N ASN A 173 -32.03 36.37 16.23
CA ASN A 173 -31.24 36.72 17.43
C ASN A 173 -30.88 35.56 18.37
N ARG A 174 -29.74 34.87 18.13
CA ARG A 174 -29.17 33.94 19.10
C ARG A 174 -28.29 34.70 20.10
N LYS A 175 -28.55 34.48 21.40
CA LYS A 175 -27.76 35.04 22.51
C LYS A 175 -26.27 34.66 22.36
N PRO A 176 -25.34 35.57 22.68
CA PRO A 176 -23.90 35.27 22.62
C PRO A 176 -23.51 34.13 23.56
N LEU A 177 -22.50 33.36 23.15
CA LEU A 177 -21.87 32.36 24.02
C LEU A 177 -21.09 33.06 25.14
N PRO A 178 -21.12 32.52 26.37
CA PRO A 178 -20.38 33.10 27.49
C PRO A 178 -18.86 33.00 27.28
N GLN A 179 -18.15 34.03 27.71
CA GLN A 179 -16.69 34.16 27.62
C GLN A 179 -16.01 33.82 28.96
N ALA A 180 -14.69 33.60 28.91
CA ALA A 180 -13.89 33.32 30.11
C ALA A 180 -13.94 34.52 31.09
N GLY A 181 -14.56 34.30 32.24
CA GLY A 181 -14.89 35.34 33.25
C GLY A 181 -16.36 35.33 33.68
N ASP A 182 -17.24 34.76 32.86
CA ASP A 182 -18.69 34.74 33.12
C ASP A 182 -19.12 33.85 34.31
N ALA A 183 -18.21 33.04 34.85
CA ALA A 183 -18.45 32.21 36.02
C ALA A 183 -18.55 33.02 37.34
N ASP A 184 -17.97 34.21 37.42
CA ASP A 184 -18.01 35.03 38.64
C ASP A 184 -19.32 35.81 38.81
N LEU A 185 -20.16 35.87 37.78
CA LEU A 185 -21.50 36.49 37.83
C LEU A 185 -22.52 35.68 38.65
N LEU A 186 -22.21 34.43 38.99
CA LEU A 186 -23.06 33.56 39.81
C LEU A 186 -22.87 33.75 41.33
N LYS A 187 -21.90 34.56 41.77
CA LYS A 187 -21.56 34.72 43.20
C LYS A 187 -22.39 35.79 43.92
N HIS A 188 -23.25 36.53 43.23
CA HIS A 188 -23.98 37.68 43.80
C HIS A 188 -25.51 37.52 43.82
N GLN A 189 -26.05 36.31 43.63
CA GLN A 189 -27.48 36.08 43.83
C GLN A 189 -27.70 35.23 45.08
N LYS A 190 -28.00 35.91 46.19
CA LYS A 190 -28.54 35.34 47.43
C LYS A 190 -29.86 36.01 47.74
#